data_AF-A0A957SLL4-F1
#
_entry.id   AF-A0A957SLL4-F1
#
_cell.length_a   1.000
_cell.length_b   1.000
_cell.length_c   1.000
_cell.angle_alpha   90.00
_cell.angle_beta   90.00
_cell.angle_gamma   90.00
#
_symmetry.space_group_name_H-M   'P 1'
#
loop_
_entity.id
_entity.type
_entity.pdbx_description
1 polymer ?
#
loop_
_entity_poly.entity_id
_entity_poly.type
_entity_poly.pdbx_seq_one_letter_code
_entity_poly.pdbx_strand_id
1 'polypeptide(L)'
;MLWPTILIALLITIPVLIFVVWPLFFPSAKVMVDDLDESRLAELVQRKDAVLQSIKELEFDLHTSKISQADFQLLNTRLRHQAIGLMRQIDKVAPEVTELEEALEKE
;
A
#
# COMPACT_ATOMS: atom_id res chain seq x y z
N MET A 1 -24.56 -50.81 -20.91
CA MET A 1 -23.15 -50.74 -20.48
C MET A 1 -22.59 -49.31 -20.32
N LEU A 2 -23.41 -48.24 -20.42
CA LEU A 2 -22.94 -46.84 -20.33
C LEU A 2 -22.96 -46.23 -18.91
N TRP A 3 -23.61 -46.90 -17.97
CA TRP A 3 -23.72 -46.43 -16.59
C TRP A 3 -22.39 -46.41 -15.81
N PRO A 4 -21.52 -47.44 -15.89
CA PRO A 4 -20.23 -47.41 -15.18
C PRO A 4 -19.28 -46.35 -15.75
N THR A 5 -19.33 -46.07 -17.06
CA THR A 5 -18.49 -45.04 -17.69
C THR A 5 -18.89 -43.63 -17.23
N ILE A 6 -20.19 -43.38 -17.04
CA ILE A 6 -20.69 -42.10 -16.51
C ILE A 6 -20.24 -41.91 -15.06
N LEU A 7 -20.28 -42.97 -14.23
CA LEU A 7 -19.82 -42.91 -12.84
C LEU A 7 -18.32 -42.58 -12.74
N ILE A 8 -17.49 -43.19 -13.57
CA ILE A 8 -16.04 -42.93 -13.60
C ILE A 8 -15.76 -41.50 -14.09
N ALA A 9 -16.45 -41.06 -15.16
CA ALA A 9 -16.30 -39.70 -15.67
C ALA A 9 -16.72 -38.65 -14.63
N LEU A 10 -17.81 -38.91 -13.90
CA LEU A 10 -18.30 -38.04 -12.83
C LEU A 10 -17.31 -37.99 -11.65
N LEU A 11 -16.77 -39.15 -11.25
CA LEU A 11 -15.82 -39.26 -10.14
C LEU A 11 -14.54 -38.44 -10.38
N ILE A 12 -14.12 -38.29 -11.64
CA ILE A 12 -12.94 -37.50 -12.01
C ILE A 12 -13.30 -36.02 -12.21
N THR A 13 -14.48 -35.73 -12.76
CA THR A 13 -14.88 -34.34 -13.08
C THR A 13 -15.29 -33.54 -11.84
N ILE A 14 -15.99 -34.18 -10.89
CA ILE A 14 -16.43 -33.53 -9.66
C ILE A 14 -15.27 -32.91 -8.85
N PRO A 15 -14.16 -33.62 -8.53
CA PRO A 15 -13.09 -33.03 -7.74
C PRO A 15 -12.38 -31.88 -8.45
N VAL A 16 -12.28 -31.92 -9.79
CA VAL A 16 -11.73 -30.80 -10.58
C VAL A 16 -12.64 -29.56 -10.48
N LEU A 17 -13.96 -29.75 -10.62
CA LEU A 17 -14.93 -28.67 -10.44
C LEU A 17 -14.86 -28.09 -9.02
N ILE A 18 -14.78 -28.95 -8.00
CA ILE A 18 -14.62 -28.50 -6.61
C ILE A 18 -13.33 -27.70 -6.47
N PHE A 19 -12.20 -28.19 -6.98
CA PHE A 19 -10.91 -27.49 -6.88
C PHE A 19 -10.92 -26.10 -7.55
N VAL A 20 -11.63 -25.93 -8.66
CA VAL A 20 -11.73 -24.65 -9.38
C VAL A 20 -12.71 -23.69 -8.70
N VAL A 21 -13.81 -24.20 -8.15
CA VAL A 21 -14.87 -23.39 -7.53
C VAL A 21 -14.52 -23.01 -6.08
N TRP A 22 -13.80 -23.88 -5.37
CA TRP A 22 -13.33 -23.66 -4.00
C TRP A 22 -12.59 -22.32 -3.78
N PRO A 23 -11.58 -21.93 -4.59
CA PRO A 23 -10.89 -20.66 -4.40
C PRO A 23 -11.78 -19.42 -4.60
N LEU A 24 -12.93 -19.56 -5.28
CA LEU A 24 -13.87 -18.46 -5.48
C LEU A 24 -14.77 -18.21 -4.27
N PHE A 25 -15.08 -19.26 -3.49
CA PHE A 25 -15.90 -19.15 -2.28
C PHE A 25 -15.09 -18.97 -1.00
N PHE A 26 -13.80 -19.31 -1.03
CA PHE A 26 -12.85 -19.06 0.04
C PHE A 26 -11.79 -18.08 -0.44
N PRO A 27 -12.12 -16.76 -0.54
CA PRO A 27 -11.06 -15.76 -0.67
C PRO A 27 -10.13 -16.00 0.51
N SER A 28 -8.90 -16.44 0.20
CA SER A 28 -7.89 -16.65 1.22
C SER A 28 -7.79 -15.35 1.99
N ALA A 29 -8.03 -15.37 3.31
CA ALA A 29 -7.98 -14.16 4.14
C ALA A 29 -6.66 -13.37 3.94
N LYS A 30 -5.60 -14.07 3.50
CA LYS A 30 -4.33 -13.50 3.09
C LYS A 30 -4.41 -12.52 1.91
N VAL A 31 -5.23 -12.79 0.88
CA VAL A 31 -5.38 -11.89 -0.29
C VAL A 31 -6.14 -10.61 0.10
N MET A 32 -7.18 -10.73 0.93
CA MET A 32 -7.90 -9.53 1.40
C MET A 32 -7.05 -8.65 2.32
N VAL A 33 -6.16 -9.22 3.12
CA VAL A 33 -5.25 -8.43 3.98
C VAL A 33 -4.20 -7.71 3.13
N ASP A 34 -3.63 -8.38 2.12
CA ASP A 34 -2.64 -7.80 1.21
C ASP A 34 -3.21 -6.62 0.40
N ASP A 35 -4.41 -6.78 -0.18
CA ASP A 35 -5.09 -5.70 -0.92
C ASP A 35 -5.41 -4.48 -0.01
N LEU A 36 -5.73 -4.72 1.27
CA LEU A 36 -6.03 -3.67 2.24
C LEU A 36 -4.77 -2.91 2.67
N ASP A 37 -3.66 -3.63 2.89
CA ASP A 37 -2.38 -3.02 3.25
C ASP A 37 -1.78 -2.25 2.06
N GLU A 38 -1.90 -2.76 0.83
CA GLU A 38 -1.48 -2.07 -0.40
C GLU A 38 -2.31 -0.79 -0.63
N SER A 39 -3.63 -0.86 -0.47
CA SER A 39 -4.51 0.31 -0.55
C SER A 39 -4.17 1.36 0.50
N ARG A 40 -3.91 0.94 1.74
CA ARG A 40 -3.53 1.83 2.85
C ARG A 40 -2.16 2.46 2.61
N LEU A 41 -1.20 1.70 2.11
CA LEU A 41 0.12 2.19 1.73
C LEU A 41 0.01 3.24 0.64
N ALA A 42 -0.76 2.97 -0.41
CA ALA A 42 -0.99 3.92 -1.50
C ALA A 42 -1.60 5.25 -1.00
N GLU A 43 -2.57 5.18 -0.08
CA GLU A 43 -3.16 6.38 0.53
C GLU A 43 -2.12 7.16 1.35
N LEU A 44 -1.29 6.49 2.15
CA LEU A 44 -0.25 7.12 2.95
C LEU A 44 0.81 7.79 2.06
N VAL A 45 1.23 7.14 0.98
CA VAL A 45 2.17 7.68 -0.01
C VAL A 45 1.57 8.92 -0.68
N GLN A 46 0.32 8.85 -1.11
CA GLN A 46 -0.38 9.99 -1.72
C GLN A 46 -0.45 11.19 -0.76
N ARG A 47 -0.78 10.94 0.51
CA ARG A 47 -0.79 11.99 1.55
C ARG A 47 0.59 12.60 1.76
N LYS A 48 1.65 11.78 1.78
CA LYS A 48 3.03 12.25 1.91
C LYS A 48 3.40 13.16 0.74
N ASP A 49 3.09 12.75 -0.49
CA ASP A 49 3.38 13.52 -1.70
C ASP A 49 2.62 14.86 -1.71
N ALA A 50 1.36 14.86 -1.29
CA ALA A 50 0.58 16.10 -1.15
C ALA A 50 1.22 17.07 -0.13
N VAL A 51 1.68 16.58 1.03
CA VAL A 51 2.36 17.42 2.03
C VAL A 51 3.67 17.99 1.49
N LEU A 52 4.47 17.16 0.79
CA LEU A 52 5.72 17.61 0.17
C LEU A 52 5.47 18.66 -0.92
N GLN A 53 4.39 18.51 -1.68
CA GLN A 53 3.99 19.52 -2.65
C GLN A 53 3.58 20.82 -1.97
N SER A 54 2.83 20.78 -0.87
CA SER A 54 2.50 21.98 -0.09
C SER A 54 3.73 22.70 0.46
N ILE A 55 4.79 21.98 0.84
CA ILE A 55 6.07 22.59 1.24
C ILE A 55 6.70 23.35 0.06
N LYS A 56 6.71 22.75 -1.14
CA LYS A 56 7.25 23.40 -2.35
C LYS A 56 6.46 24.65 -2.74
N GLU A 57 5.13 24.59 -2.65
CA GLU A 57 4.26 25.75 -2.88
C GLU A 57 4.52 26.86 -1.87
N LEU A 58 4.71 26.51 -0.59
CA LEU A 58 5.04 27.46 0.47
C LEU A 58 6.41 28.14 0.23
N GLU A 59 7.41 27.39 -0.25
CA GLU A 59 8.72 27.94 -0.65
C GLU A 59 8.59 28.91 -1.84
N PHE A 60 7.74 28.57 -2.81
CA PHE A 60 7.43 29.46 -3.92
C PHE A 60 6.72 30.75 -3.47
N ASP A 61 5.78 30.64 -2.53
CA ASP A 61 5.07 31.80 -1.98
C ASP A 61 6.02 32.73 -1.18
N LEU A 62 7.02 32.18 -0.48
CA LEU A 62 8.08 32.97 0.13
C LEU A 62 8.94 33.69 -0.92
N HIS A 63 9.37 32.98 -1.97
CA HIS A 63 10.17 33.58 -3.06
C HIS A 63 9.41 34.68 -3.81
N THR A 64 8.10 34.55 -3.93
CA THR A 64 7.24 35.58 -4.54
C THR A 64 6.83 36.68 -3.57
N SER A 65 7.37 36.69 -2.33
CA SER A 65 7.06 37.66 -1.27
C SER A 65 5.57 37.72 -0.90
N LYS A 66 4.81 36.64 -1.11
CA LYS A 66 3.40 36.55 -0.70
C LYS A 66 3.24 36.30 0.80
N ILE A 67 4.25 35.71 1.44
CA ILE A 67 4.27 35.40 2.88
C ILE A 67 5.56 35.88 3.52
N SER A 68 5.52 36.16 4.83
CA SER A 68 6.72 36.55 5.57
C SER A 68 7.62 35.34 5.87
N GLN A 69 8.90 35.58 6.12
CA GLN A 69 9.82 34.51 6.52
C GLN A 69 9.42 33.87 7.86
N ALA A 70 8.84 34.63 8.79
CA ALA A 70 8.36 34.11 10.06
C ALA A 70 7.18 33.14 9.87
N ASP A 71 6.22 33.51 9.02
CA ASP A 71 5.06 32.66 8.71
C ASP A 71 5.49 31.40 7.95
N PHE A 72 6.42 31.54 7.00
CA PHE A 72 7.03 30.42 6.30
C PHE A 72 7.63 29.40 7.27
N GLN A 73 8.46 29.84 8.23
CA GLN A 73 9.11 28.93 9.17
C GLN A 73 8.11 28.17 10.04
N LEU A 74 7.05 28.85 10.50
CA LEU A 74 5.99 28.23 11.29
C LEU A 74 5.24 27.16 10.49
N LEU A 75 4.81 27.49 9.28
CA LEU A 75 4.06 26.59 8.39
C LEU A 75 4.91 25.42 7.90
N ASN A 76 6.14 25.68 7.46
CA ASN A 76 7.09 24.69 6.99
C ASN A 76 7.43 23.67 8.09
N THR A 77 7.66 24.13 9.33
CA THR A 77 7.94 23.25 10.47
C THR A 77 6.77 22.28 10.71
N ARG A 78 5.53 22.78 10.66
CA ARG A 78 4.34 21.94 10.83
C ARG A 78 4.20 20.90 9.71
N LEU A 79 4.37 21.31 8.46
CA LEU A 79 4.29 20.41 7.30
C LEU A 79 5.40 19.35 7.34
N ARG A 80 6.62 19.71 7.75
CA ARG A 80 7.73 18.77 7.93
C ARG A 80 7.43 17.73 9.00
N HIS A 81 6.87 18.15 10.14
CA HIS A 81 6.42 17.20 11.16
C HIS A 81 5.36 16.23 10.63
N GLN A 82 4.42 16.73 9.82
CA GLN A 82 3.41 15.88 9.19
C GLN A 82 4.03 14.90 8.18
N ALA A 83 4.97 15.35 7.34
CA ALA A 83 5.68 14.50 6.39
C ALA A 83 6.45 13.37 7.10
N ILE A 84 7.21 13.70 8.15
CA ILE A 84 7.93 12.71 8.97
C ILE A 84 6.95 11.72 9.61
N GLY A 85 5.81 12.20 10.11
CA GLY A 85 4.76 11.36 10.68
C GLY A 85 4.15 10.38 9.66
N LEU A 86 4.01 10.78 8.39
CA LEU A 86 3.53 9.93 7.31
C LEU A 86 4.60 8.91 6.88
N MET A 87 5.86 9.32 6.76
CA MET A 87 6.97 8.40 6.45
C MET A 87 7.06 7.27 7.48
N ARG A 88 7.03 7.60 8.78
CA ARG A 88 7.00 6.59 9.85
C ARG A 88 5.79 5.65 9.82
N GLN A 89 4.67 6.07 9.21
CA GLN A 89 3.50 5.21 9.05
C GLN A 89 3.67 4.29 7.85
N ILE A 90 4.27 4.78 6.77
CA ILE A 90 4.64 4.00 5.59
C ILE A 90 5.62 2.88 5.99
N ASP A 91 6.67 3.20 6.74
CA ASP A 91 7.67 2.23 7.21
C ASP A 91 7.06 1.09 8.04
N LYS A 92 5.96 1.37 8.75
CA LYS A 92 5.24 0.35 9.55
C LYS A 92 4.34 -0.56 8.72
N VAL A 93 3.85 -0.09 7.58
CA VAL A 93 2.95 -0.84 6.70
C VAL A 93 3.74 -1.62 5.65
N ALA A 94 4.92 -1.14 5.25
CA ALA A 94 5.79 -1.79 4.27
C ALA A 94 7.17 -2.13 4.85
N PRO A 95 7.26 -3.07 5.82
CA PRO A 95 8.52 -3.44 6.46
C PRO A 95 9.53 -4.09 5.50
N GLU A 96 9.08 -4.73 4.42
CA GLU A 96 9.97 -5.30 3.38
C GLU A 96 10.93 -4.26 2.80
N VAL A 97 10.48 -3.01 2.63
CA VAL A 97 11.34 -1.93 2.11
C VAL A 97 12.42 -1.57 3.14
N THR A 98 12.08 -1.58 4.43
CA THR A 98 13.02 -1.35 5.53
C THR A 98 14.03 -2.49 5.68
N GLU A 99 13.61 -3.75 5.48
CA GLU A 99 14.52 -4.90 5.49
C GLU A 99 15.53 -4.85 4.33
N LEU A 100 15.10 -4.39 3.15
CA LEU A 100 15.99 -4.17 2.00
C LEU A 100 16.97 -3.02 2.22
N GLU A 101 16.52 -1.91 2.83
CA GLU A 101 17.41 -0.79 3.21
C GLU A 101 18.45 -1.22 4.26
N GLU A 102 18.05 -1.96 5.29
CA GLU A 102 18.97 -2.49 6.31
C GLU A 102 19.97 -3.51 5.75
N ALA A 103 19.58 -4.28 4.73
CA ALA A 103 20.50 -5.18 4.04
C ALA A 103 21.54 -4.41 3.23
N LEU A 104 21.16 -3.27 2.64
CA LEU A 104 22.05 -2.40 1.87
C LEU A 104 23.04 -1.63 2.76
N GLU A 105 22.64 -1.25 3.97
CA GLU A 105 23.52 -0.52 4.93
C GLU A 105 24.60 -1.43 5.56
N LYS A 106 24.44 -2.75 5.46
CA LYS A 106 25.38 -3.75 6.00
C LYS A 106 26.44 -4.22 4.99
N GLU A 107 26.36 -3.80 3.72
CA GLU A 107 27.39 -4.00 2.69
C GLU A 107 28.35 -2.82 2.58
#